data_AF-C5FIM9-F1
#
_entry.id   AF-C5FIM9-F1
#
_cell.length_a   1.000
_cell.length_b   1.000
_cell.length_c   1.000
_cell.angle_alpha   90.00
_cell.angle_beta   90.00
_cell.angle_gamma   90.00
#
_symmetry.space_group_name_H-M   'P 1'
#
loop_
_entity.id
_entity.type
_entity.pdbx_description
1 polymer ?
#
loop_
_entity_poly.entity_id
_entity_poly.type
_entity_poly.pdbx_seq_one_letter_code
_entity_poly.pdbx_strand_id
1 'polypeptide(L)'
;MPDVLNLYYVGTSKFLIFEQSASCRNLAMAFRYADTLEKYNWIGGGLDAYIFHVTPTIVVKTVRRDRTPEEEAAKHPFLNEIAFFKRLDGCQDRCSNIIECFLMLPDHIFLSYCTHQAIALRFYERQEREVAVNGIHGCLIRVKEYEDPALIARWIRQLTCALEYVEKMGFCHNDLHAGNYLLDENFNLKLTDFGRATTIGQLLEGTLPPRARPILAGPLKGTYGLCSARTEQFAVGTLLYFMVYGHEPYDDVVLSAAEWDRRFWEMEFPELNRHDVFDGLISACWYNVYPTMVLVAYDFKRKTKDIVLNAENVFIDSLKEKRTCEALIRRGLLGPELALSFQPVWRKYVHAIAKRSISIWQCLLNKRFLACHVCLSIFVLCGAARAIKFGRMVTMIPSFKLGVKPFAGWPLL
;
A
#
# COMPACT_ATOMS: atom_id res chain seq x y z
N MET A 1 -20.38 27.78 -11.69
CA MET A 1 -20.21 26.37 -11.30
C MET A 1 -19.01 25.89 -12.07
N PRO A 2 -17.86 25.62 -11.44
CA PRO A 2 -16.66 25.32 -12.20
C PRO A 2 -16.74 23.88 -12.72
N ASP A 3 -16.47 23.76 -14.02
CA ASP A 3 -16.44 22.54 -14.81
C ASP A 3 -15.48 21.51 -14.19
N VAL A 4 -16.05 20.39 -13.72
CA VAL A 4 -15.28 19.22 -13.28
C VAL A 4 -14.97 18.40 -14.52
N LEU A 5 -13.74 18.54 -15.02
CA LEU A 5 -13.15 17.70 -16.06
C LEU A 5 -13.17 16.23 -15.60
N ASN A 6 -13.96 15.41 -16.30
CA ASN A 6 -13.96 13.95 -16.20
C ASN A 6 -12.58 13.39 -16.59
N LEU A 7 -11.78 13.02 -15.59
CA LEU A 7 -10.57 12.23 -15.78
C LEU A 7 -10.87 10.78 -15.37
N TYR A 8 -11.28 9.98 -16.36
CA TYR A 8 -11.20 8.53 -16.27
C TYR A 8 -9.72 8.15 -16.29
N TYR A 9 -9.14 7.89 -15.13
CA TYR A 9 -7.76 7.42 -15.00
C TYR A 9 -7.70 5.91 -15.29
N VAL A 10 -7.40 5.58 -16.54
CA VAL A 10 -6.76 4.31 -16.90
C VAL A 10 -5.26 4.55 -16.76
N GLY A 11 -4.63 3.86 -15.81
CA GLY A 11 -3.19 3.93 -15.59
C GLY A 11 -2.44 3.43 -16.83
N THR A 12 -1.82 4.36 -17.57
CA THR A 12 -0.74 4.03 -18.50
C THR A 12 0.45 4.95 -18.27
N SER A 13 1.55 4.33 -17.89
CA SER A 13 2.86 4.91 -17.63
C SER A 13 3.37 5.77 -18.78
N LYS A 14 3.90 6.96 -18.47
CA LYS A 14 4.88 7.63 -19.33
C LYS A 14 6.09 8.10 -18.52
N PHE A 15 7.24 7.65 -19.01
CA PHE A 15 8.58 7.94 -18.54
C PHE A 15 8.94 9.41 -18.76
N LEU A 16 9.45 10.06 -17.73
CA LEU A 16 10.30 11.25 -17.84
C LEU A 16 11.67 10.89 -17.26
N ILE A 17 12.61 10.63 -18.16
CA ILE A 17 14.03 10.48 -17.81
C ILE A 17 14.56 11.90 -17.55
N PHE A 18 14.85 12.22 -16.29
CA PHE A 18 15.67 13.38 -15.96
C PHE A 18 17.10 12.92 -15.73
N GLU A 19 18.01 13.35 -16.63
CA GLU A 19 19.45 13.28 -16.42
C GLU A 19 19.83 14.14 -15.20
N GLN A 20 20.31 13.49 -14.14
CA GLN A 20 20.89 14.18 -12.99
C GLN A 20 22.35 14.52 -13.29
N SER A 21 22.64 15.81 -13.40
CA SER A 21 23.99 16.34 -13.49
C SER A 21 24.73 16.16 -12.17
N ALA A 22 25.96 15.67 -12.28
CA ALA A 22 26.84 15.40 -11.15
C ALA A 22 27.42 16.69 -10.56
N SER A 23 27.27 16.89 -9.25
CA SER A 23 28.25 17.68 -8.49
C SER A 23 28.22 17.36 -6.99
N CYS A 24 29.42 17.30 -6.41
CA CYS A 24 29.78 17.21 -4.99
C CYS A 24 29.64 15.85 -4.28
N ARG A 25 30.65 15.00 -4.52
CA ARG A 25 31.08 13.95 -3.58
C ARG A 25 31.97 14.56 -2.50
N ASN A 26 31.71 14.23 -1.23
CA ASN A 26 32.65 13.66 -0.25
C ASN A 26 32.41 14.19 1.19
N LEU A 27 31.75 13.37 2.03
CA LEU A 27 32.09 13.08 3.45
C LEU A 27 30.94 12.30 4.12
N ALA A 28 30.67 11.06 3.67
CA ALA A 28 29.78 10.12 4.36
C ALA A 28 30.13 8.67 4.00
N MET A 29 31.39 8.25 4.22
CA MET A 29 31.86 6.88 3.93
C MET A 29 31.77 5.96 5.15
N ALA A 30 30.57 5.80 5.73
CA ALA A 30 30.27 4.72 6.69
C ALA A 30 28.84 4.16 6.62
N PHE A 31 27.99 4.64 5.70
CA PHE A 31 26.69 4.05 5.39
C PHE A 31 26.57 3.83 3.88
N ARG A 32 27.41 2.99 3.29
CA ARG A 32 27.17 2.53 1.92
C ARG A 32 26.22 1.34 1.98
N TYR A 33 25.11 1.48 1.27
CA TYR A 33 23.95 0.59 1.11
C TYR A 33 22.90 0.66 2.22
N ALA A 34 22.18 1.78 2.31
CA ALA A 34 20.77 1.71 2.73
C ALA A 34 19.96 1.13 1.56
N ASP A 35 19.18 0.08 1.80
CA ASP A 35 18.28 -0.53 0.81
C ASP A 35 17.06 0.37 0.61
N THR A 36 17.21 1.55 0.02
CA THR A 36 16.07 2.46 -0.18
C THR A 36 14.97 1.82 -1.04
N LEU A 37 13.70 2.11 -0.71
CA LEU A 37 12.52 1.62 -1.46
C LEU A 37 12.65 1.72 -2.99
N GLU A 38 13.28 2.78 -3.48
CA GLU A 38 13.50 3.04 -4.92
C GLU A 38 14.33 1.97 -5.65
N LYS A 39 15.05 1.11 -4.90
CA LYS A 39 15.79 -0.02 -5.47
C LYS A 39 14.92 -1.26 -5.70
N TYR A 40 13.73 -1.28 -5.12
CA TYR A 40 12.81 -2.40 -5.23
C TYR A 40 11.87 -2.24 -6.42
N ASN A 41 11.24 -3.35 -6.81
CA ASN A 41 10.35 -3.36 -7.97
C ASN A 41 9.09 -2.53 -7.68
N TRP A 42 8.94 -1.42 -8.40
CA TRP A 42 7.71 -0.65 -8.40
C TRP A 42 6.63 -1.43 -9.15
N ILE A 43 5.49 -1.67 -8.50
CA ILE A 43 4.38 -2.45 -9.08
C ILE A 43 3.17 -1.60 -9.45
N GLY A 44 3.08 -0.38 -8.94
CA GLY A 44 1.97 0.51 -9.27
C GLY A 44 1.98 1.81 -8.46
N GLY A 45 1.20 2.77 -8.93
CA GLY A 45 1.00 4.06 -8.27
C GLY A 45 -0.42 4.53 -8.49
N GLY A 46 -1.02 5.08 -7.44
CA GLY A 46 -2.31 5.74 -7.48
C GLY A 46 -2.17 7.25 -7.25
N LEU A 47 -3.30 7.91 -6.97
CA LEU A 47 -3.34 9.34 -6.68
C LEU A 47 -2.50 9.70 -5.45
N ASP A 48 -2.48 8.84 -4.43
CA ASP A 48 -1.89 9.17 -3.14
C ASP A 48 -0.62 8.39 -2.79
N ALA A 49 -0.38 7.25 -3.45
CA ALA A 49 0.62 6.29 -3.02
C ALA A 49 1.34 5.57 -4.16
N TYR A 50 2.57 5.17 -3.89
CA TYR A 50 3.33 4.19 -4.67
C TYR A 50 3.37 2.85 -3.96
N ILE A 51 3.43 1.77 -4.73
CA ILE A 51 3.48 0.41 -4.21
C ILE A 51 4.75 -0.26 -4.72
N PHE A 52 5.54 -0.77 -3.78
CA PHE A 52 6.79 -1.47 -4.06
C PHE A 52 6.71 -2.92 -3.58
N HIS A 53 7.09 -3.86 -4.44
CA HIS A 53 7.24 -5.27 -4.08
C HIS A 53 8.64 -5.49 -3.50
N VAL A 54 8.70 -5.80 -2.19
CA VAL A 54 9.96 -5.79 -1.43
C VAL A 54 10.45 -7.18 -1.02
N THR A 55 9.54 -8.13 -0.86
CA THR A 55 9.84 -9.56 -0.66
C THR A 55 8.76 -10.36 -1.40
N PRO A 56 8.97 -11.68 -1.67
CA PRO A 56 7.96 -12.51 -2.34
C PRO A 56 6.56 -12.50 -1.70
N THR A 57 6.44 -12.07 -0.45
CA THR A 57 5.21 -12.06 0.35
C THR A 57 4.76 -10.66 0.76
N ILE A 58 5.57 -9.61 0.54
CA ILE A 58 5.32 -8.27 1.10
C ILE A 58 5.41 -7.20 0.02
N VAL A 59 4.41 -6.32 0.04
CA VAL A 59 4.45 -5.02 -0.63
C VAL A 59 4.44 -3.89 0.39
N VAL A 60 4.99 -2.75 0.00
CA VAL A 60 4.96 -1.51 0.78
C VAL A 60 4.21 -0.46 -0.02
N LYS A 61 3.05 -0.05 0.51
CA LYS A 61 2.30 1.13 0.06
C LYS A 61 2.91 2.34 0.78
N THR A 62 3.45 3.30 0.03
CA THR A 62 4.10 4.51 0.56
C THR A 62 3.43 5.75 0.02
N VAL A 63 3.28 6.78 0.85
CA VAL A 63 2.80 8.09 0.39
C VAL A 63 3.73 8.61 -0.72
N ARG A 64 3.13 9.20 -1.77
CA ARG A 64 3.87 9.84 -2.85
C ARG A 64 4.76 10.96 -2.29
N ARG A 65 5.98 11.09 -2.80
CA ARG A 65 6.91 12.16 -2.40
C ARG A 65 6.78 13.41 -3.27
N ASP A 66 6.18 13.26 -4.44
CA ASP A 66 5.98 14.29 -5.45
C ASP A 66 4.59 14.94 -5.31
N ARG A 67 4.12 15.10 -4.08
CA ARG A 67 2.82 15.73 -3.80
C ARG A 67 2.90 17.24 -3.96
N THR A 68 1.82 17.85 -4.43
CA THR A 68 1.74 19.32 -4.52
C THR A 68 1.57 19.92 -3.12
N PRO A 69 1.91 21.21 -2.91
CA PRO A 69 1.69 21.88 -1.63
C PRO A 69 0.23 21.80 -1.14
N GLU A 70 -0.73 21.82 -2.07
CA GLU A 70 -2.15 21.68 -1.75
C GLU A 70 -2.49 20.27 -1.25
N GLU A 71 -1.92 19.23 -1.88
CA GLU A 71 -2.06 17.85 -1.44
C GLU A 71 -1.40 17.64 -0.05
N GLU A 72 -0.23 18.22 0.19
CA GLU A 72 0.44 18.17 1.49
C GLU A 72 -0.36 18.87 2.60
N ALA A 73 -1.05 19.96 2.29
CA ALA A 73 -1.92 20.67 3.22
C ALA A 73 -3.25 19.94 3.49
N ALA A 74 -3.66 19.03 2.60
CA ALA A 74 -4.87 18.23 2.75
C ALA A 74 -4.74 17.17 3.85
N LYS A 75 -5.84 16.47 4.12
CA LYS A 75 -5.87 15.35 5.06
C LYS A 75 -4.86 14.28 4.63
N HIS A 76 -4.09 13.74 5.59
CA HIS A 76 -3.09 12.73 5.30
C HIS A 76 -3.70 11.51 4.58
N PRO A 77 -3.12 11.03 3.45
CA PRO A 77 -3.77 10.04 2.60
C PRO A 77 -4.09 8.71 3.28
N PHE A 78 -3.17 8.22 4.14
CA PHE A 78 -3.36 6.95 4.85
C PHE A 78 -4.19 7.06 6.14
N LEU A 79 -4.77 8.21 6.48
CA LEU A 79 -5.42 8.39 7.77
C LEU A 79 -6.59 7.40 7.98
N ASN A 80 -7.46 7.28 6.98
CA ASN A 80 -8.62 6.37 7.05
C ASN A 80 -8.18 4.90 6.99
N GLU A 81 -7.24 4.57 6.11
CA GLU A 81 -6.73 3.21 5.94
C GLU A 81 -6.03 2.70 7.21
N ILE A 82 -5.20 3.53 7.85
CA ILE A 82 -4.58 3.21 9.15
C ILE A 82 -5.64 3.08 10.25
N ALA A 83 -6.66 3.95 10.27
CA ALA A 83 -7.73 3.86 11.26
C ALA A 83 -8.52 2.54 11.11
N PHE A 84 -8.80 2.13 9.87
CA PHE A 84 -9.42 0.86 9.56
C PHE A 84 -8.56 -0.33 10.03
N PHE A 85 -7.29 -0.40 9.63
CA PHE A 85 -6.41 -1.51 10.03
C PHE A 85 -6.18 -1.58 11.53
N LYS A 86 -6.10 -0.43 12.24
CA LYS A 86 -6.08 -0.42 13.71
C LYS A 86 -7.34 -1.03 14.32
N ARG A 87 -8.52 -0.75 13.75
CA ARG A 87 -9.77 -1.37 14.19
C ARG A 87 -9.76 -2.87 13.92
N LEU A 88 -9.31 -3.28 12.74
CA LEU A 88 -9.19 -4.68 12.35
C LEU A 88 -8.25 -5.46 13.29
N ASP A 89 -7.08 -4.90 13.60
CA ASP A 89 -6.09 -5.50 14.51
C ASP A 89 -6.65 -5.75 15.91
N GLY A 90 -7.54 -4.86 16.39
CA GLY A 90 -8.20 -4.96 17.69
C GLY A 90 -9.33 -5.99 17.76
N CYS A 91 -9.77 -6.57 16.64
CA CYS A 91 -10.76 -7.64 16.63
C CYS A 91 -10.16 -8.97 17.11
N GLN A 92 -10.97 -9.85 17.70
CA GLN A 92 -10.51 -11.19 18.11
C GLN A 92 -10.55 -12.19 16.96
N ASP A 93 -11.56 -12.05 16.10
CA ASP A 93 -11.69 -12.77 14.84
C ASP A 93 -10.90 -12.08 13.70
N ARG A 94 -10.78 -12.78 12.58
CA ARG A 94 -10.14 -12.32 11.34
C ARG A 94 -10.98 -12.76 10.15
N CYS A 95 -10.96 -11.98 9.08
CA CYS A 95 -11.53 -12.36 7.79
C CYS A 95 -10.40 -12.56 6.79
N SER A 96 -10.24 -13.80 6.31
CA SER A 96 -9.17 -14.17 5.35
C SER A 96 -9.31 -13.53 3.97
N ASN A 97 -10.44 -12.86 3.70
CA ASN A 97 -10.73 -12.22 2.41
C ASN A 97 -10.40 -10.72 2.43
N ILE A 98 -9.88 -10.19 3.53
CA ILE A 98 -9.31 -8.84 3.62
C ILE A 98 -7.78 -8.97 3.47
N ILE A 99 -7.15 -8.03 2.78
CA ILE A 99 -5.69 -8.00 2.62
C ILE A 99 -5.00 -7.97 4.01
N GLU A 100 -3.96 -8.78 4.19
CA GLU A 100 -3.23 -8.80 5.47
C GLU A 100 -2.34 -7.56 5.58
N CYS A 101 -2.43 -6.88 6.72
CA CYS A 101 -1.54 -5.78 7.08
C CYS A 101 -0.55 -6.24 8.15
N PHE A 102 0.74 -6.17 7.86
CA PHE A 102 1.79 -6.64 8.76
C PHE A 102 2.32 -5.53 9.68
N LEU A 103 2.37 -4.31 9.16
CA LEU A 103 2.91 -3.16 9.87
C LEU A 103 2.37 -1.84 9.27
N MET A 104 1.95 -0.94 10.15
CA MET A 104 1.52 0.41 9.80
C MET A 104 2.50 1.44 10.38
N LEU A 105 2.94 2.36 9.54
CA LEU A 105 3.64 3.60 9.87
C LEU A 105 2.86 4.77 9.27
N PRO A 106 3.10 6.03 9.71
CA PRO A 106 2.38 7.19 9.18
C PRO A 106 2.37 7.25 7.65
N ASP A 107 3.54 7.11 7.02
CA ASP A 107 3.72 7.25 5.56
C ASP A 107 3.86 5.91 4.82
N HIS A 108 3.79 4.78 5.53
CA HIS A 108 4.08 3.46 4.96
C HIS A 108 3.21 2.36 5.55
N ILE A 109 2.59 1.55 4.69
CA ILE A 109 1.79 0.38 5.08
C ILE A 109 2.39 -0.85 4.41
N PHE A 110 2.70 -1.88 5.22
CA PHE A 110 3.20 -3.16 4.76
C PHE A 110 2.04 -4.14 4.65
N LEU A 111 1.81 -4.66 3.45
CA LEU A 111 0.69 -5.54 3.11
C LEU A 111 1.19 -6.86 2.53
N SER A 112 0.37 -7.91 2.60
CA SER A 112 0.61 -9.15 1.85
C SER A 112 0.64 -8.88 0.35
N TYR A 113 1.57 -9.51 -0.36
CA TYR A 113 1.60 -9.48 -1.80
C TYR A 113 0.58 -10.46 -2.41
N CYS A 114 -0.19 -9.99 -3.38
CA CYS A 114 -1.12 -10.79 -4.17
C CYS A 114 -0.54 -11.01 -5.57
N THR A 115 -0.16 -12.25 -5.88
CA THR A 115 0.62 -12.61 -7.08
C THR A 115 -0.12 -12.35 -8.39
N HIS A 116 -1.45 -12.44 -8.38
CA HIS A 116 -2.28 -12.28 -9.57
C HIS A 116 -2.85 -10.86 -9.72
N GLN A 117 -2.34 -9.90 -8.94
CA GLN A 117 -2.69 -8.48 -9.00
C GLN A 117 -4.21 -8.23 -8.90
N ALA A 118 -4.67 -7.07 -9.37
CA ALA A 118 -6.07 -6.71 -9.37
C ALA A 118 -6.87 -7.45 -10.46
N ILE A 119 -8.09 -7.86 -10.11
CA ILE A 119 -9.02 -8.56 -11.03
C ILE A 119 -9.25 -7.74 -12.31
N ALA A 120 -9.29 -6.40 -12.21
CA ALA A 120 -9.50 -5.52 -13.36
C ALA A 120 -8.58 -5.85 -14.56
N LEU A 121 -7.28 -6.09 -14.31
CA LEU A 121 -6.30 -6.35 -15.36
C LEU A 121 -6.67 -7.60 -16.18
N ARG A 122 -7.08 -8.66 -15.49
CA ARG A 122 -7.51 -9.93 -16.10
C ARG A 122 -8.70 -9.76 -17.04
N PHE A 123 -9.63 -8.88 -16.70
CA PHE A 123 -10.79 -8.58 -17.55
C PHE A 123 -10.43 -7.65 -18.70
N TYR A 124 -9.59 -6.63 -18.47
CA TYR A 124 -9.12 -5.74 -19.52
C TYR A 124 -8.32 -6.47 -20.61
N GLU A 125 -7.51 -7.46 -20.24
CA GLU A 125 -6.79 -8.32 -21.20
C GLU A 125 -7.73 -9.11 -22.12
N ARG A 126 -8.96 -9.38 -21.66
CA ARG A 126 -10.01 -10.11 -22.41
C ARG A 126 -10.95 -9.18 -23.17
N GLN A 127 -10.71 -7.88 -23.17
CA GLN A 127 -11.47 -6.93 -23.95
C GLN A 127 -10.73 -6.58 -25.25
N GLU A 128 -11.50 -6.18 -26.25
CA GLU A 128 -11.04 -5.45 -27.41
C GLU A 128 -11.68 -4.07 -27.37
N ARG A 129 -10.86 -3.04 -27.45
CA ARG A 129 -11.26 -1.64 -27.29
C ARG A 129 -10.71 -0.81 -28.42
N GLU A 130 -11.37 0.31 -28.69
CA GLU A 130 -10.86 1.30 -29.63
C GLU A 130 -9.49 1.82 -29.18
N VAL A 131 -8.62 2.07 -30.15
CA VAL A 131 -7.30 2.64 -29.89
C VAL A 131 -7.47 4.08 -29.45
N ALA A 132 -7.07 4.34 -28.22
CA ALA A 132 -7.04 5.65 -27.62
C ALA A 132 -6.26 6.66 -28.47
N VAL A 133 -6.83 7.84 -28.72
CA VAL A 133 -6.01 9.04 -28.91
C VAL A 133 -5.60 9.48 -27.50
N ASN A 134 -4.33 9.28 -27.13
CA ASN A 134 -3.70 9.70 -25.84
C ASN A 134 -3.66 8.67 -24.68
N GLY A 135 -3.87 7.37 -24.92
CA GLY A 135 -3.65 6.33 -23.90
C GLY A 135 -4.83 6.02 -22.96
N ILE A 136 -5.95 6.75 -23.08
CA ILE A 136 -7.22 6.42 -22.40
C ILE A 136 -7.92 5.31 -23.18
N HIS A 137 -8.11 4.12 -22.61
CA HIS A 137 -8.86 3.03 -23.27
C HIS A 137 -10.14 3.57 -23.93
N GLY A 138 -10.26 3.38 -25.25
CA GLY A 138 -11.44 3.80 -25.98
C GLY A 138 -12.67 2.92 -25.65
N CYS A 139 -13.75 3.14 -26.39
CA CYS A 139 -14.99 2.40 -26.17
C CYS A 139 -14.74 0.89 -26.33
N LEU A 140 -15.50 0.09 -25.59
CA LEU A 140 -15.45 -1.35 -25.76
C LEU A 140 -15.98 -1.72 -27.15
N ILE A 141 -15.17 -2.44 -27.92
CA ILE A 141 -15.60 -3.00 -29.22
C ILE A 141 -16.28 -4.35 -28.97
N ARG A 142 -15.63 -5.23 -28.20
CA ARG A 142 -16.19 -6.52 -27.78
C ARG A 142 -15.44 -7.13 -26.60
N VAL A 143 -16.10 -8.04 -25.89
CA VAL A 143 -15.46 -8.99 -24.97
C VAL A 143 -15.01 -10.22 -25.76
N LYS A 144 -13.72 -10.55 -25.70
CA LYS A 144 -13.12 -11.69 -26.41
C LYS A 144 -13.40 -13.01 -25.71
N GLU A 145 -13.40 -12.99 -24.37
CA GLU A 145 -13.57 -14.18 -23.53
C GLU A 145 -14.22 -13.77 -22.20
N TYR A 146 -15.17 -14.58 -21.72
CA TYR A 146 -15.84 -14.40 -20.44
C TYR A 146 -15.21 -15.28 -19.36
N GLU A 147 -15.31 -14.86 -18.10
CA GLU A 147 -14.77 -15.65 -16.98
C GLU A 147 -15.65 -16.85 -16.65
N ASP A 148 -15.03 -17.91 -16.10
CA ASP A 148 -15.74 -19.06 -15.55
C ASP A 148 -16.73 -18.63 -14.43
N PRO A 149 -18.05 -18.90 -14.58
CA PRO A 149 -19.06 -18.68 -13.55
C PRO A 149 -18.68 -19.22 -12.17
N ALA A 150 -17.98 -20.35 -12.12
CA ALA A 150 -17.58 -20.99 -10.87
C ALA A 150 -16.53 -20.17 -10.10
N LEU A 151 -15.66 -19.49 -10.84
CA LEU A 151 -14.66 -18.57 -10.30
C LEU A 151 -15.28 -17.23 -9.89
N ILE A 152 -16.20 -16.69 -10.69
CA ILE A 152 -17.02 -15.51 -10.34
C ILE A 152 -17.76 -15.76 -9.02
N ALA A 153 -18.43 -16.91 -8.90
CA ALA A 153 -19.15 -17.33 -7.70
C ALA A 153 -18.24 -17.39 -6.46
N ARG A 154 -17.00 -17.87 -6.62
CA ARG A 154 -16.01 -17.91 -5.54
C ARG A 154 -15.61 -16.51 -5.11
N TRP A 155 -15.22 -15.64 -6.04
CA TRP A 155 -14.77 -14.28 -5.73
C TRP A 155 -15.88 -13.44 -5.11
N ILE A 156 -17.09 -13.50 -5.64
CA ILE A 156 -18.19 -12.69 -5.11
C ILE A 156 -18.63 -13.15 -3.71
N ARG A 157 -18.52 -14.44 -3.40
CA ARG A 157 -18.72 -14.97 -2.03
C ARG A 157 -17.64 -14.50 -1.07
N GLN A 158 -16.38 -14.48 -1.52
CA GLN A 158 -15.27 -13.99 -0.71
C GLN A 158 -15.41 -12.49 -0.43
N LEU A 159 -15.77 -11.70 -1.45
CA LEU A 159 -16.02 -10.27 -1.30
C LEU A 159 -17.18 -10.00 -0.34
N THR A 160 -18.35 -10.61 -0.55
CA THR A 160 -19.52 -10.36 0.30
C THR A 160 -19.27 -10.80 1.75
N CYS A 161 -18.49 -11.86 1.98
CA CYS A 161 -18.00 -12.24 3.32
C CYS A 161 -17.04 -11.19 3.93
N ALA A 162 -16.16 -10.60 3.12
CA ALA A 162 -15.32 -9.48 3.60
C ALA A 162 -16.16 -8.27 3.98
N LEU A 163 -17.17 -7.93 3.18
CA LEU A 163 -18.03 -6.76 3.40
C LEU A 163 -18.99 -6.94 4.58
N GLU A 164 -19.50 -8.16 4.80
CA GLU A 164 -20.21 -8.51 6.04
C GLU A 164 -19.32 -8.22 7.27
N TYR A 165 -18.05 -8.61 7.19
CA TYR A 165 -17.09 -8.37 8.28
C TYR A 165 -16.77 -6.87 8.46
N VAL A 166 -16.61 -6.13 7.37
CA VAL A 166 -16.42 -4.66 7.38
C VAL A 166 -17.63 -3.96 8.02
N GLU A 167 -18.85 -4.35 7.65
CA GLU A 167 -20.09 -3.83 8.24
C GLU A 167 -20.17 -4.14 9.74
N LYS A 168 -19.85 -5.38 10.16
CA LYS A 168 -19.79 -5.78 11.57
C LYS A 168 -18.83 -4.92 12.40
N MET A 169 -17.74 -4.45 11.80
CA MET A 169 -16.80 -3.53 12.45
C MET A 169 -17.31 -2.09 12.56
N GLY A 170 -18.44 -1.76 11.92
CA GLY A 170 -19.05 -0.43 11.89
C GLY A 170 -18.62 0.44 10.72
N PHE A 171 -18.03 -0.15 9.66
CA PHE A 171 -17.48 0.56 8.52
C PHE A 171 -18.23 0.24 7.22
N CYS A 172 -18.10 1.15 6.25
CA CYS A 172 -18.31 0.90 4.83
C CYS A 172 -16.98 1.10 4.10
N HIS A 173 -16.76 0.37 3.00
CA HIS A 173 -15.55 0.48 2.18
C HIS A 173 -15.60 1.73 1.29
N ASN A 174 -16.76 1.98 0.67
CA ASN A 174 -17.11 3.12 -0.20
C ASN A 174 -16.36 3.24 -1.54
N ASP A 175 -15.35 2.41 -1.79
CA ASP A 175 -14.56 2.40 -3.02
C ASP A 175 -14.46 1.02 -3.68
N LEU A 176 -15.61 0.39 -3.89
CA LEU A 176 -15.71 -0.94 -4.45
C LEU A 176 -15.66 -0.90 -5.99
N HIS A 177 -14.57 -1.40 -6.56
CA HIS A 177 -14.39 -1.57 -8.02
C HIS A 177 -13.30 -2.59 -8.33
N ALA A 178 -13.25 -3.09 -9.57
CA ALA A 178 -12.39 -4.21 -9.98
C ALA A 178 -10.88 -4.04 -9.70
N GLY A 179 -10.42 -2.80 -9.46
CA GLY A 179 -9.03 -2.46 -9.11
C GLY A 179 -8.68 -2.72 -7.65
N ASN A 180 -9.66 -2.74 -6.75
CA ASN A 180 -9.48 -2.91 -5.30
C ASN A 180 -9.74 -4.35 -4.83
N TYR A 181 -9.80 -5.31 -5.77
CA TYR A 181 -9.85 -6.73 -5.48
C TYR A 181 -8.62 -7.40 -6.04
N LEU A 182 -7.75 -7.85 -5.14
CA LEU A 182 -6.53 -8.53 -5.52
C LEU A 182 -6.73 -10.05 -5.47
N LEU A 183 -5.93 -10.78 -6.23
CA LEU A 183 -5.94 -12.24 -6.26
C LEU A 183 -4.61 -12.79 -5.70
N ASP A 184 -4.72 -13.64 -4.67
CA ASP A 184 -3.56 -14.37 -4.14
C ASP A 184 -3.12 -15.53 -5.05
N GLU A 185 -2.09 -16.26 -4.65
CA GLU A 185 -1.51 -17.38 -5.41
C GLU A 185 -2.51 -18.50 -5.75
N ASN A 186 -3.57 -18.66 -4.96
CA ASN A 186 -4.61 -19.66 -5.14
C ASN A 186 -5.88 -19.07 -5.79
N PHE A 187 -5.78 -17.88 -6.40
CA PHE A 187 -6.91 -17.13 -6.96
C PHE A 187 -8.01 -16.82 -5.93
N ASN A 188 -7.68 -16.67 -4.64
CA ASN A 188 -8.62 -16.11 -3.67
C ASN A 188 -8.62 -14.58 -3.77
N LEU A 189 -9.81 -14.01 -3.68
CA LEU A 189 -10.01 -12.57 -3.58
C LEU A 189 -9.55 -12.04 -2.22
N LYS A 190 -8.78 -10.96 -2.26
CA LYS A 190 -8.42 -10.12 -1.12
C LYS A 190 -8.91 -8.70 -1.37
N LEU A 191 -9.84 -8.22 -0.55
CA LEU A 191 -10.30 -6.84 -0.52
C LEU A 191 -9.18 -5.95 0.01
N THR A 192 -8.85 -4.89 -0.72
CA THR A 192 -7.79 -3.94 -0.37
C THR A 192 -8.26 -2.49 -0.52
N ASP A 193 -7.41 -1.57 -0.10
CA ASP A 193 -7.55 -0.12 -0.24
C ASP A 193 -8.70 0.50 0.56
N PHE A 194 -8.48 0.57 1.88
CA PHE A 194 -9.43 1.17 2.83
C PHE A 194 -9.24 2.69 2.97
N GLY A 195 -8.61 3.36 1.99
CA GLY A 195 -8.38 4.81 2.02
C GLY A 195 -9.67 5.64 2.09
N ARG A 196 -10.79 5.11 1.58
CA ARG A 196 -12.11 5.75 1.62
C ARG A 196 -13.07 5.11 2.61
N ALA A 197 -12.58 4.17 3.43
CA ALA A 197 -13.39 3.54 4.45
C ALA A 197 -13.82 4.56 5.51
N THR A 198 -15.10 4.55 5.86
CA THR A 198 -15.65 5.42 6.91
C THR A 198 -16.73 4.71 7.71
N THR A 199 -17.08 5.28 8.87
CA THR A 199 -18.12 4.76 9.74
C THR A 199 -19.47 4.78 9.03
N ILE A 200 -20.28 3.73 9.24
CA ILE A 200 -21.66 3.66 8.75
C ILE A 200 -22.46 4.89 9.22
N GLY A 201 -23.29 5.43 8.33
CA GLY A 201 -24.13 6.61 8.60
C GLY A 201 -23.47 7.96 8.27
N GLN A 202 -22.19 7.98 7.90
CA GLN A 202 -21.55 9.17 7.32
C GLN A 202 -22.08 9.44 5.90
N LEU A 203 -21.96 10.67 5.41
CA LEU A 203 -22.33 11.00 4.03
C LEU A 203 -21.35 10.32 3.05
N LEU A 204 -21.88 9.72 1.98
CA LEU A 204 -21.05 9.16 0.92
C LEU A 204 -20.55 10.28 0.01
N GLU A 205 -19.25 10.56 0.07
CA GLU A 205 -18.59 11.61 -0.71
C GLU A 205 -17.60 11.01 -1.71
N GLY A 206 -17.54 11.56 -2.92
CA GLY A 206 -16.53 11.19 -3.93
C GLY A 206 -16.77 9.88 -4.67
N THR A 207 -17.91 9.22 -4.49
CA THR A 207 -18.32 8.07 -5.32
C THR A 207 -19.38 8.51 -6.32
N LEU A 208 -19.21 8.10 -7.58
CA LEU A 208 -20.07 8.43 -8.72
C LEU A 208 -20.56 7.14 -9.41
N PRO A 209 -21.52 7.22 -10.35
CA PRO A 209 -21.83 6.13 -11.26
C PRO A 209 -20.57 5.55 -11.93
N PRO A 210 -20.52 4.23 -12.19
CA PRO A 210 -21.56 3.23 -11.96
C PRO A 210 -21.55 2.63 -10.53
N ARG A 211 -20.80 3.22 -9.58
CA ARG A 211 -20.49 2.62 -8.27
C ARG A 211 -21.44 3.06 -7.16
N ALA A 212 -22.14 4.16 -7.35
CA ALA A 212 -23.15 4.63 -6.42
C ALA A 212 -24.37 5.15 -7.15
N ARG A 213 -25.52 5.04 -6.48
CA ARG A 213 -26.79 5.58 -6.93
C ARG A 213 -27.23 6.77 -6.08
N PRO A 214 -27.68 7.87 -6.68
CA PRO A 214 -28.18 9.01 -5.95
C PRO A 214 -29.54 8.73 -5.31
N ILE A 215 -29.83 9.51 -4.28
CA ILE A 215 -31.11 9.55 -3.59
C ILE A 215 -32.08 10.43 -4.39
N LEU A 216 -33.25 9.88 -4.75
CA LEU A 216 -34.22 10.55 -5.63
C LEU A 216 -35.25 11.39 -4.87
N ALA A 217 -35.43 11.12 -3.57
CA ALA A 217 -36.46 11.75 -2.76
C ALA A 217 -36.00 11.95 -1.30
N GLY A 218 -36.68 12.84 -0.59
CA GLY A 218 -36.40 13.14 0.81
C GLY A 218 -35.25 14.13 1.03
N PRO A 219 -34.78 14.28 2.28
CA PRO A 219 -33.86 15.35 2.67
C PRO A 219 -32.46 15.22 2.07
N LEU A 220 -32.07 14.02 1.62
CA LEU A 220 -30.77 13.75 1.00
C LEU A 220 -30.84 13.72 -0.53
N LYS A 221 -31.95 14.18 -1.12
CA LYS A 221 -32.15 14.19 -2.58
C LYS A 221 -30.98 14.88 -3.29
N GLY A 222 -30.47 14.23 -4.35
CA GLY A 222 -29.34 14.73 -5.13
C GLY A 222 -27.96 14.37 -4.55
N THR A 223 -27.89 13.79 -3.36
CA THR A 223 -26.66 13.19 -2.82
C THR A 223 -26.64 11.68 -3.09
N TYR A 224 -25.50 11.03 -2.84
CA TYR A 224 -25.41 9.57 -2.83
C TYR A 224 -25.85 8.94 -1.52
N GLY A 225 -26.43 9.72 -0.61
CA GLY A 225 -26.98 9.28 0.68
C GLY A 225 -25.90 8.90 1.70
N LEU A 226 -26.33 8.21 2.76
CA LEU A 226 -25.44 7.77 3.82
C LEU A 226 -24.78 6.42 3.49
N CYS A 227 -23.51 6.28 3.86
CA CYS A 227 -22.75 5.04 3.79
C CYS A 227 -23.46 3.95 4.61
N SER A 228 -23.83 2.87 3.94
CA SER A 228 -24.59 1.75 4.51
C SER A 228 -24.55 0.53 3.59
N ALA A 229 -25.18 -0.57 3.98
CA ALA A 229 -25.41 -1.72 3.08
C ALA A 229 -26.04 -1.31 1.73
N ARG A 230 -26.84 -0.23 1.69
CA ARG A 230 -27.41 0.29 0.44
C ARG A 230 -26.34 0.76 -0.54
N THR A 231 -25.33 1.50 -0.08
CA THR A 231 -24.26 2.00 -0.95
C THR A 231 -23.32 0.86 -1.36
N GLU A 232 -22.97 0.00 -0.41
CA GLU A 232 -22.07 -1.14 -0.64
C GLU A 232 -22.69 -2.17 -1.60
N GLN A 233 -23.95 -2.57 -1.39
CA GLN A 233 -24.59 -3.58 -2.24
C GLN A 233 -24.75 -3.10 -3.69
N PHE A 234 -24.98 -1.79 -3.91
CA PHE A 234 -25.07 -1.25 -5.27
C PHE A 234 -23.74 -1.45 -6.00
N ALA A 235 -22.62 -1.10 -5.36
CA ALA A 235 -21.29 -1.31 -5.92
C ALA A 235 -20.94 -2.80 -6.10
N VAL A 236 -21.39 -3.68 -5.18
CA VAL A 236 -21.29 -5.15 -5.35
C VAL A 236 -22.05 -5.63 -6.58
N GLY A 237 -23.27 -5.11 -6.82
CA GLY A 237 -24.07 -5.43 -8.00
C GLY A 237 -23.37 -5.01 -9.30
N THR A 238 -22.84 -3.78 -9.32
CA THR A 238 -22.04 -3.28 -10.45
C THR A 238 -20.78 -4.11 -10.69
N LEU A 239 -20.08 -4.53 -9.64
CA LEU A 239 -18.93 -5.42 -9.79
C LEU A 239 -19.33 -6.80 -10.33
N LEU A 240 -20.43 -7.38 -9.82
CA LEU A 240 -20.89 -8.68 -10.32
C LEU A 240 -21.29 -8.56 -11.79
N TYR A 241 -21.93 -7.46 -12.20
CA TYR A 241 -22.15 -7.14 -13.60
C TYR A 241 -20.82 -7.13 -14.37
N PHE A 242 -19.81 -6.39 -13.90
CA PHE A 242 -18.49 -6.35 -14.54
C PHE A 242 -17.89 -7.74 -14.74
N MET A 243 -17.98 -8.62 -13.75
CA MET A 243 -17.42 -9.97 -13.85
C MET A 243 -18.22 -10.89 -14.79
N VAL A 244 -19.54 -10.74 -14.86
CA VAL A 244 -20.43 -11.58 -15.68
C VAL A 244 -20.47 -11.12 -17.14
N TYR A 245 -20.52 -9.81 -17.34
CA TYR A 245 -20.60 -9.17 -18.66
C TYR A 245 -19.22 -8.86 -19.24
N GLY A 246 -18.18 -8.90 -18.41
CA GLY A 246 -16.81 -8.65 -18.83
C GLY A 246 -16.49 -7.17 -19.06
N HIS A 247 -17.38 -6.24 -18.71
CA HIS A 247 -17.19 -4.79 -18.83
C HIS A 247 -18.09 -4.00 -17.85
N GLU A 248 -17.80 -2.73 -17.60
CA GLU A 248 -18.66 -1.88 -16.76
C GLU A 248 -19.99 -1.60 -17.49
N PRO A 249 -21.10 -1.31 -16.78
CA PRO A 249 -22.37 -0.96 -17.42
C PRO A 249 -22.18 0.17 -18.43
N TYR A 250 -22.70 0.00 -19.66
CA TYR A 250 -22.60 0.97 -20.76
C TYR A 250 -21.21 1.24 -21.35
N ASP A 251 -20.17 0.50 -20.99
CA ASP A 251 -18.84 0.61 -21.65
C ASP A 251 -18.87 0.27 -23.15
N ASP A 252 -19.89 -0.47 -23.60
CA ASP A 252 -20.13 -0.96 -24.95
C ASP A 252 -20.91 0.03 -25.84
N VAL A 253 -21.30 1.18 -25.29
CA VAL A 253 -22.05 2.22 -26.00
C VAL A 253 -21.43 3.59 -25.78
N VAL A 254 -21.52 4.46 -26.78
CA VAL A 254 -21.06 5.85 -26.67
C VAL A 254 -22.16 6.69 -26.05
N LEU A 255 -21.99 7.10 -24.78
CA LEU A 255 -22.91 7.99 -24.07
C LEU A 255 -22.23 9.32 -23.73
N SER A 256 -23.02 10.40 -23.71
CA SER A 256 -22.57 11.64 -23.07
C SER A 256 -22.55 11.47 -21.56
N ALA A 257 -21.73 12.26 -20.85
CA ALA A 257 -21.70 12.23 -19.38
C ALA A 257 -23.09 12.49 -18.76
N ALA A 258 -23.86 13.41 -19.36
CA ALA A 258 -25.21 13.72 -18.90
C ALA A 258 -26.19 12.55 -19.08
N GLU A 259 -26.09 11.82 -20.21
CA GLU A 259 -26.92 10.64 -20.45
C GLU A 259 -26.52 9.47 -19.54
N TRP A 260 -25.22 9.30 -19.31
CA TRP A 260 -24.70 8.34 -18.35
C TRP A 260 -25.29 8.58 -16.96
N ASP A 261 -25.15 9.80 -16.44
CA ASP A 261 -25.72 10.18 -15.15
C ASP A 261 -27.23 9.98 -15.14
N ARG A 262 -27.96 10.48 -16.16
CA ARG A 262 -29.42 10.34 -16.24
C ARG A 262 -29.88 8.88 -16.09
N ARG A 263 -29.23 7.94 -16.78
CA ARG A 263 -29.61 6.51 -16.70
C ARG A 263 -29.50 5.95 -15.28
N PHE A 264 -28.39 6.21 -14.60
CA PHE A 264 -28.20 5.78 -13.21
C PHE A 264 -29.17 6.49 -12.25
N TRP A 265 -29.53 7.74 -12.53
CA TRP A 265 -30.54 8.48 -11.78
C TRP A 265 -31.94 7.88 -11.94
N GLU A 266 -32.35 7.60 -13.17
CA GLU A 266 -33.68 7.09 -13.50
C GLU A 266 -33.80 5.56 -13.32
N MET A 267 -32.74 4.90 -12.84
CA MET A 267 -32.67 3.43 -12.70
C MET A 267 -32.89 2.69 -14.02
N GLU A 268 -32.51 3.32 -15.13
CA GLU A 268 -32.36 2.65 -16.41
C GLU A 268 -31.02 1.94 -16.35
N PHE A 269 -31.03 0.62 -16.26
CA PHE A 269 -29.84 -0.23 -16.22
C PHE A 269 -29.75 -1.09 -17.49
N PRO A 270 -28.57 -1.63 -17.85
CA PRO A 270 -28.47 -2.58 -18.96
C PRO A 270 -29.36 -3.81 -18.76
N GLU A 271 -29.76 -4.42 -19.87
CA GLU A 271 -30.54 -5.66 -19.84
C GLU A 271 -29.71 -6.80 -19.23
N LEU A 272 -30.33 -7.56 -18.32
CA LEU A 272 -29.72 -8.72 -17.68
C LEU A 272 -30.21 -10.04 -18.32
N ASN A 273 -29.33 -10.77 -19.00
CA ASN A 273 -29.63 -11.94 -19.82
C ASN A 273 -28.41 -12.86 -20.08
N ARG A 274 -27.40 -12.82 -19.21
CA ARG A 274 -26.15 -13.60 -19.34
C ARG A 274 -26.14 -14.86 -18.50
N HIS A 275 -26.65 -14.77 -17.27
CA HIS A 275 -26.64 -15.88 -16.33
C HIS A 275 -27.69 -15.68 -15.23
N ASP A 276 -28.83 -16.38 -15.32
CA ASP A 276 -30.02 -16.21 -14.48
C ASP A 276 -29.75 -15.98 -12.98
N VAL A 277 -28.87 -16.80 -12.39
CA VAL A 277 -28.52 -16.67 -10.96
C VAL A 277 -27.80 -15.36 -10.66
N PHE A 278 -26.79 -15.00 -11.45
CA PHE A 278 -26.05 -13.76 -11.23
C PHE A 278 -26.88 -12.55 -11.61
N ASP A 279 -27.66 -12.63 -12.68
CA ASP A 279 -28.56 -11.56 -13.12
C ASP A 279 -29.59 -11.23 -12.03
N GLY A 280 -30.16 -12.26 -11.38
CA GLY A 280 -31.03 -12.08 -10.23
C GLY A 280 -30.34 -11.45 -9.02
N LEU A 281 -29.04 -11.72 -8.80
CA LEU A 281 -28.24 -11.12 -7.73
C LEU A 281 -27.87 -9.66 -8.05
N ILE A 282 -27.46 -9.36 -9.28
CA ILE A 282 -27.16 -8.01 -9.79
C ILE A 282 -28.39 -7.13 -9.62
N SER A 283 -29.54 -7.59 -10.11
CA SER A 283 -30.82 -6.90 -9.97
C SER A 283 -31.14 -6.63 -8.50
N ALA A 284 -31.10 -7.66 -7.65
CA ALA A 284 -31.39 -7.49 -6.22
C ALA A 284 -30.50 -6.41 -5.55
N CYS A 285 -29.22 -6.35 -5.90
CA CYS A 285 -28.30 -5.31 -5.46
C CYS A 285 -28.68 -3.90 -5.95
N TRP A 286 -28.93 -3.72 -7.26
CA TRP A 286 -29.27 -2.42 -7.84
C TRP A 286 -30.61 -1.85 -7.34
N TYR A 287 -31.54 -2.74 -6.97
CA TYR A 287 -32.85 -2.38 -6.40
C TYR A 287 -32.89 -2.35 -4.86
N ASN A 288 -31.73 -2.41 -4.20
CA ASN A 288 -31.58 -2.31 -2.74
C ASN A 288 -32.39 -3.34 -1.94
N VAL A 289 -32.43 -4.59 -2.41
CA VAL A 289 -33.21 -5.66 -1.77
C VAL A 289 -32.68 -6.03 -0.37
N TYR A 290 -31.39 -5.81 -0.09
CA TYR A 290 -30.76 -6.27 1.14
C TYR A 290 -30.62 -5.13 2.18
N PRO A 291 -31.22 -5.24 3.36
CA PRO A 291 -31.03 -4.25 4.43
C PRO A 291 -29.62 -4.19 5.04
N THR A 292 -28.86 -5.30 4.97
CA THR A 292 -27.54 -5.47 5.60
C THR A 292 -26.60 -6.27 4.71
N MET A 293 -25.28 -6.09 4.86
CA MET A 293 -24.28 -6.88 4.13
C MET A 293 -24.28 -8.36 4.55
N VAL A 294 -24.72 -8.68 5.77
CA VAL A 294 -24.98 -10.07 6.21
C VAL A 294 -25.99 -10.76 5.28
N LEU A 295 -27.08 -10.07 4.92
CA LEU A 295 -28.11 -10.62 4.04
C LEU A 295 -27.63 -10.75 2.59
N VAL A 296 -26.78 -9.83 2.13
CA VAL A 296 -26.07 -9.96 0.85
C VAL A 296 -25.22 -11.23 0.86
N ALA A 297 -24.32 -11.39 1.84
CA ALA A 297 -23.44 -12.55 1.95
C ALA A 297 -24.22 -13.87 2.02
N TYR A 298 -25.32 -13.90 2.78
CA TYR A 298 -26.20 -15.06 2.87
C TYR A 298 -26.83 -15.43 1.52
N ASP A 299 -27.46 -14.48 0.81
CA ASP A 299 -28.15 -14.80 -0.44
C ASP A 299 -27.16 -15.20 -1.55
N PHE A 300 -26.02 -14.52 -1.64
CA PHE A 300 -24.95 -14.86 -2.59
C PHE A 300 -24.42 -16.27 -2.31
N LYS A 301 -24.13 -16.62 -1.05
CA LYS A 301 -23.71 -17.98 -0.66
C LYS A 301 -24.76 -19.03 -1.01
N ARG A 302 -26.04 -18.73 -0.76
CA ARG A 302 -27.16 -19.66 -1.02
C ARG A 302 -27.37 -19.90 -2.51
N LYS A 303 -27.46 -18.84 -3.32
CA LYS A 303 -27.79 -18.93 -4.75
C LYS A 303 -26.63 -19.48 -5.59
N THR A 304 -25.38 -19.27 -5.16
CA THR A 304 -24.20 -19.76 -5.90
C THR A 304 -23.65 -21.09 -5.37
N LYS A 305 -24.35 -21.76 -4.45
CA LYS A 305 -23.88 -22.98 -3.77
C LYS A 305 -23.53 -24.12 -4.75
N ASP A 306 -24.26 -24.22 -5.87
CA ASP A 306 -24.13 -25.28 -6.88
C ASP A 306 -23.19 -24.87 -8.04
N ILE A 307 -22.67 -23.63 -8.02
CA ILE A 307 -21.82 -23.05 -9.07
C ILE A 307 -20.36 -22.98 -8.59
N VAL A 308 -20.15 -22.68 -7.31
CA VAL A 308 -18.84 -22.30 -6.75
C VAL A 308 -17.79 -23.42 -6.76
N LEU A 309 -16.53 -23.06 -7.00
CA LEU A 309 -15.39 -23.95 -6.77
C LEU A 309 -14.91 -23.88 -5.31
N ASN A 310 -14.46 -25.01 -4.77
CA ASN A 310 -13.80 -25.04 -3.47
C ASN A 310 -12.53 -24.18 -3.49
N ALA A 311 -12.30 -23.48 -2.38
CA ALA A 311 -11.16 -22.61 -2.20
C ALA A 311 -10.17 -23.26 -1.23
N GLU A 312 -8.89 -23.26 -1.61
CA GLU A 312 -7.80 -23.52 -0.68
C GLU A 312 -7.28 -22.19 -0.14
N ASN A 313 -7.35 -22.02 1.17
CA ASN A 313 -6.84 -20.82 1.83
C ASN A 313 -5.34 -20.91 2.00
N VAL A 314 -4.65 -19.82 1.63
CA VAL A 314 -3.22 -19.65 1.93
C VAL A 314 -3.07 -19.27 3.39
N PHE A 315 -2.28 -20.04 4.14
CA PHE A 315 -1.92 -19.68 5.51
C PHE A 315 -0.75 -18.69 5.49
N ILE A 316 -0.96 -17.50 6.06
CA ILE A 316 0.06 -16.48 6.23
C ILE A 316 0.45 -16.41 7.70
N ASP A 317 1.73 -16.61 8.01
CA ASP A 317 2.27 -16.39 9.35
C ASP A 317 2.52 -14.88 9.56
N SER A 318 1.46 -14.17 9.95
CA SER A 318 1.50 -12.70 10.12
C SER A 318 2.53 -12.25 11.16
N LEU A 319 2.88 -13.09 12.16
CA LEU A 319 3.91 -12.76 13.14
C LEU A 319 5.30 -12.82 12.53
N LYS A 320 5.58 -13.85 11.72
CA LYS A 320 6.81 -13.95 10.94
C LYS A 320 6.93 -12.79 9.96
N GLU A 321 5.89 -12.49 9.18
CA GLU A 321 5.93 -11.41 8.20
C GLU A 321 6.12 -10.04 8.86
N LYS A 322 5.47 -9.78 10.01
CA LYS A 322 5.73 -8.57 10.81
C LYS A 322 7.20 -8.44 11.22
N ARG A 323 7.83 -9.52 11.69
CA ARG A 323 9.27 -9.52 12.03
C ARG A 323 10.14 -9.25 10.80
N THR A 324 9.73 -9.76 9.63
CA THR A 324 10.38 -9.46 8.35
C THR A 324 10.28 -7.97 8.02
N CYS A 325 9.10 -7.35 8.14
CA CYS A 325 8.91 -5.90 7.94
C CYS A 325 9.86 -5.08 8.84
N GLU A 326 9.90 -5.37 10.15
CA GLU A 326 10.79 -4.68 11.08
C GLU A 326 12.28 -4.86 10.71
N ALA A 327 12.67 -6.06 10.28
CA ALA A 327 14.04 -6.34 9.85
C ALA A 327 14.44 -5.56 8.60
N LEU A 328 13.53 -5.41 7.62
CA LEU A 328 13.73 -4.58 6.44
C LEU A 328 13.93 -3.11 6.81
N ILE A 329 13.10 -2.58 7.72
CA ILE A 329 13.24 -1.19 8.19
C ILE A 329 14.58 -0.99 8.88
N ARG A 330 15.00 -1.91 9.78
CA ARG A 330 16.30 -1.85 10.46
C ARG A 330 17.49 -1.81 9.49
N ARG A 331 17.35 -2.41 8.30
CA ARG A 331 18.37 -2.42 7.24
C ARG A 331 18.37 -1.16 6.37
N GLY A 332 17.40 -0.26 6.55
CA GLY A 332 17.35 1.00 5.82
C GLY A 332 16.30 1.06 4.72
N LEU A 333 15.33 0.13 4.69
CA LEU A 333 14.26 0.12 3.67
C LEU A 333 13.63 1.50 3.46
N LEU A 334 13.30 2.16 4.57
CA LEU A 334 12.62 3.45 4.64
C LEU A 334 13.57 4.59 5.02
N GLY A 335 14.86 4.42 4.77
CA GLY A 335 15.89 5.42 5.09
C GLY A 335 16.47 5.32 6.52
N PRO A 336 17.51 6.12 6.80
CA PRO A 336 18.34 5.96 7.99
C PRO A 336 17.64 6.36 9.30
N GLU A 337 16.71 7.31 9.25
CA GLU A 337 16.01 7.81 10.45
C GLU A 337 15.05 6.75 11.01
N LEU A 338 14.18 6.20 10.16
CA LEU A 338 13.33 5.07 10.52
C LEU A 338 14.14 3.82 10.84
N ALA A 339 15.24 3.56 10.13
CA ALA A 339 16.11 2.44 10.49
C ALA A 339 16.63 2.55 11.92
N LEU A 340 17.08 3.74 12.33
CA LEU A 340 17.55 4.01 13.69
C LEU A 340 16.44 3.84 14.73
N SER A 341 15.20 4.22 14.42
CA SER A 341 14.06 4.08 15.34
C SER A 341 13.70 2.62 15.63
N PHE A 342 14.01 1.70 14.72
CA PHE A 342 13.83 0.25 14.91
C PHE A 342 15.07 -0.49 15.46
N GLN A 343 16.20 0.21 15.67
CA GLN A 343 17.39 -0.39 16.29
C GLN A 343 17.21 -0.62 17.80
N PRO A 344 17.96 -1.58 18.39
CA PRO A 344 18.04 -1.73 19.83
C PRO A 344 18.47 -0.43 20.54
N VAL A 345 17.99 -0.25 21.75
CA VAL A 345 18.21 0.96 22.57
C VAL A 345 19.69 1.35 22.66
N TRP A 346 20.59 0.40 22.87
CA TRP A 346 22.03 0.65 22.97
C TRP A 346 22.63 1.26 21.68
N ARG A 347 22.16 0.84 20.49
CA ARG A 347 22.63 1.43 19.21
C ARG A 347 22.14 2.87 19.04
N LYS A 348 20.92 3.18 19.50
CA LYS A 348 20.40 4.56 19.52
C LYS A 348 21.25 5.46 20.41
N TYR A 349 21.63 4.98 21.60
CA TYR A 349 22.53 5.71 22.50
C TYR A 349 23.92 5.95 21.89
N VAL A 350 24.54 4.93 21.30
CA VAL A 350 25.83 5.08 20.63
C VAL A 350 25.77 6.10 19.49
N HIS A 351 24.70 6.05 18.67
CA HIS A 351 24.51 7.01 17.59
C HIS A 351 24.31 8.44 18.11
N ALA A 352 23.54 8.62 19.18
CA ALA A 352 23.33 9.93 19.80
C ALA A 352 24.64 10.52 20.37
N ILE A 353 25.46 9.69 21.02
CA ILE A 353 26.78 10.09 21.52
C ILE A 353 27.68 10.48 20.35
N ALA A 354 27.78 9.63 19.31
CA ALA A 354 28.60 9.91 18.14
C ALA A 354 28.18 11.20 17.43
N LYS A 355 26.87 11.45 17.24
CA LYS A 355 26.35 12.68 16.62
C LYS A 355 26.71 13.92 17.45
N ARG A 356 26.61 13.87 18.78
CA ARG A 356 27.06 14.94 19.69
C ARG A 356 28.57 15.17 19.59
N SER A 357 29.36 14.10 19.57
CA SER A 357 30.82 14.21 19.43
C SER A 357 31.21 14.86 18.10
N ILE A 358 30.55 14.49 16.99
CA ILE A 358 30.75 15.09 15.66
C ILE A 358 30.33 16.56 15.65
N SER A 359 29.19 16.92 16.25
CA SER A 359 28.74 18.32 16.28
C SER A 359 29.67 19.21 17.12
N ILE A 360 30.19 18.69 18.22
CA ILE A 360 31.22 19.35 19.02
C ILE A 360 32.48 19.54 18.18
N TRP A 361 32.91 18.52 17.45
CA TRP A 361 34.08 18.59 16.57
C TRP A 361 33.90 19.61 15.43
N GLN A 362 32.74 19.65 14.79
CA GLN A 362 32.39 20.62 13.74
C GLN A 362 32.32 22.05 14.29
N CYS A 363 31.77 22.24 15.49
CA CYS A 363 31.75 23.54 16.16
C CYS A 363 33.18 24.01 16.49
N LEU A 364 34.05 23.11 16.94
CA LEU A 364 35.47 23.41 17.20
C LEU A 364 36.24 23.73 15.92
N LEU A 365 35.96 23.03 14.81
CA LEU A 365 36.53 23.34 13.49
C LEU A 365 36.04 24.70 12.97
N ASN A 366 34.74 25.00 13.06
CA ASN A 366 34.20 26.29 12.62
C ASN A 366 34.70 27.46 13.48
N LYS A 367 34.91 27.25 14.79
CA LYS A 367 35.55 28.23 15.68
C LYS A 367 37.05 28.41 15.38
N ARG A 368 37.73 27.38 14.89
CA ARG A 368 39.14 27.46 14.44
C ARG A 368 39.28 28.10 13.05
N PHE A 369 38.27 28.04 12.18
CA PHE A 369 38.28 28.75 10.90
C PHE A 369 38.12 30.27 11.01
N LEU A 370 37.59 30.78 12.13
CA LEU A 370 37.60 32.22 12.43
C LEU A 370 38.93 32.70 13.05
N ALA A 371 39.83 31.78 13.39
CA ALA A 371 41.08 32.07 14.07
C ALA A 371 42.20 31.13 13.58
N CYS A 372 42.51 31.16 12.28
CA CYS A 372 43.82 30.79 11.72
C CYS A 372 43.78 30.86 10.18
N HIS A 373 44.06 32.04 9.62
CA HIS A 373 45.10 32.06 8.59
C HIS A 373 46.42 31.87 9.34
N VAL A 374 47.24 30.91 8.90
CA VAL A 374 48.57 30.51 9.39
C VAL A 374 48.58 29.13 10.08
N CYS A 375 49.44 28.28 9.49
CA CYS A 375 49.98 26.98 9.91
C CYS A 375 49.30 25.67 9.42
N LEU A 376 49.87 25.19 8.32
CA LEU A 376 49.95 23.80 7.87
C LEU A 376 50.44 22.82 8.97
N SER A 377 50.03 21.55 8.78
CA SER A 377 50.65 20.28 9.25
C SER A 377 50.04 19.63 10.50
N ILE A 378 49.36 18.49 10.31
CA ILE A 378 49.85 17.14 10.70
C ILE A 378 48.70 16.14 10.50
N PHE A 379 48.81 15.38 9.41
CA PHE A 379 48.28 14.02 9.29
C PHE A 379 49.07 13.13 10.25
N VAL A 380 48.39 12.34 11.09
CA VAL A 380 48.79 11.03 11.66
C VAL A 380 47.99 10.87 12.96
N LEU A 381 46.82 10.23 12.88
CA LEU A 381 46.14 9.59 14.03
C LEU A 381 45.00 8.64 13.58
N CYS A 382 45.19 7.92 12.48
CA CYS A 382 44.26 6.84 12.04
C CYS A 382 44.96 5.54 11.58
N GLY A 383 46.26 5.39 11.81
CA GLY A 383 47.03 4.22 11.35
C GLY A 383 47.16 3.04 12.33
N ALA A 384 46.66 3.14 13.55
CA ALA A 384 46.97 2.16 14.60
C ALA A 384 45.73 1.70 15.37
N ALA A 385 44.83 1.01 14.68
CA ALA A 385 43.84 0.14 15.33
C ALA A 385 43.64 -1.14 14.49
N ARG A 386 44.59 -2.06 14.66
CA ARG A 386 44.36 -3.51 14.77
C ARG A 386 43.58 -4.18 13.63
N ALA A 387 44.36 -4.60 12.62
CA ALA A 387 44.33 -5.99 12.20
C ALA A 387 44.70 -6.89 13.39
N ILE A 388 43.69 -7.43 14.09
CA ILE A 388 43.81 -8.65 14.89
C ILE A 388 42.92 -9.69 14.22
N LYS A 389 43.52 -10.47 13.33
CA LYS A 389 43.22 -11.88 13.08
C LYS A 389 44.21 -12.36 12.03
N PHE A 390 45.33 -12.91 12.49
CA PHE A 390 45.90 -14.17 12.02
C PHE A 390 47.18 -14.39 12.83
N GLY A 391 47.18 -15.44 13.64
CA GLY A 391 48.30 -15.80 14.49
C GLY A 391 49.47 -16.34 13.67
N ARG A 392 50.67 -15.87 13.98
CA ARG A 392 51.81 -16.75 14.28
C ARG A 392 52.97 -15.93 14.86
N MET A 393 53.33 -16.38 16.05
CA MET A 393 54.49 -16.11 16.89
C MET A 393 55.82 -16.17 16.12
N VAL A 394 56.61 -15.10 16.13
CA VAL A 394 58.08 -15.15 16.17
C VAL A 394 58.59 -13.94 16.95
N THR A 395 59.29 -14.25 18.03
CA THR A 395 60.06 -13.41 18.93
C THR A 395 61.26 -12.75 18.23
N MET A 396 61.53 -11.46 18.50
CA MET A 396 62.90 -10.98 18.68
C MET A 396 62.91 -9.67 19.49
N ILE A 397 63.59 -9.75 20.64
CA ILE A 397 63.98 -8.64 21.52
C ILE A 397 65.27 -8.02 20.95
N PRO A 398 65.49 -6.71 21.08
CA PRO A 398 66.72 -6.33 21.77
C PRO A 398 66.49 -5.27 22.85
N SER A 399 66.89 -5.69 24.04
CA SER A 399 67.29 -4.96 25.23
C SER A 399 68.10 -3.68 24.97
N PHE A 400 67.69 -2.59 25.62
CA PHE A 400 68.60 -1.54 26.07
C PHE A 400 68.62 -1.52 27.60
N LYS A 401 69.80 -1.84 28.16
CA LYS A 401 70.14 -1.71 29.57
C LYS A 401 70.46 -0.26 29.88
N LEU A 402 69.80 0.31 30.88
CA LEU A 402 70.35 1.40 31.70
C LEU A 402 70.19 0.98 33.15
N GLY A 403 71.32 0.77 33.81
CA GLY A 403 71.41 0.34 35.19
C GLY A 403 71.30 1.51 36.15
N VAL A 404 70.57 1.30 37.25
CA VAL A 404 70.82 1.95 38.53
C VAL A 404 70.70 0.86 39.60
N LYS A 405 71.74 0.75 40.42
CA LYS A 405 71.93 -0.22 41.51
C LYS A 405 71.25 0.28 42.81
N PRO A 406 71.18 -0.55 43.87
CA PRO A 406 69.96 -0.79 44.66
C PRO A 406 69.91 0.00 45.97
N PHE A 407 68.72 0.05 46.58
CA PHE A 407 68.57 0.18 48.03
C PHE A 407 67.72 -0.96 48.57
N ALA A 408 68.30 -1.68 49.53
CA ALA A 408 67.71 -2.76 50.30
C ALA A 408 66.93 -2.18 51.50
N GLY A 409 65.92 -2.90 51.98
CA GLY A 409 65.33 -2.65 53.30
C GLY A 409 63.84 -2.97 53.41
N TRP A 410 63.50 -4.26 53.50
CA TRP A 410 62.28 -4.82 54.11
C TRP A 410 62.28 -4.53 55.64
N PRO A 411 61.16 -4.64 56.40
CA PRO A 411 60.20 -5.74 56.31
C PRO A 411 58.69 -5.46 56.55
N LEU A 412 57.89 -6.35 55.96
CA LEU A 412 56.67 -7.02 56.45
C LEU A 412 55.75 -6.26 57.43
N LEU A 413 54.59 -5.87 56.89
CA LEU A 413 53.27 -6.37 57.32
C LEU A 413 52.32 -6.39 56.12
#